data_AF-A0A5K1GQL3-F1
#
_entry.id   AF-A0A5K1GQL3-F1
#
_cell.length_a   1.000
_cell.length_b   1.000
_cell.length_c   1.000
_cell.angle_alpha   90.00
_cell.angle_beta   90.00
_cell.angle_gamma   90.00
#
_symmetry.space_group_name_H-M   'P 1'
#
loop_
_entity.id
_entity.type
_entity.pdbx_description
1 polymer ?
#
loop_
_entity_poly.entity_id
_entity_poly.type
_entity_poly.pdbx_seq_one_letter_code
_entity_poly.pdbx_strand_id
1 'polypeptide(L)' 'ARPLLQDALESTNFQRLADPRLEYVENEMFRMVEAAAACIRHSAELRPRMGQ' A
#
# COMPACT_ATOMS: atom_id res chain seq x y z
N ALA A 1 9.88 1.42 -4.90
CA ALA A 1 8.77 1.34 -3.94
C ALA A 1 7.42 1.54 -4.61
N ARG A 2 7.15 2.68 -5.26
CA ARG A 2 5.89 2.95 -5.96
C ARG A 2 5.46 1.90 -7.00
N PRO A 3 6.33 1.41 -7.92
CA PRO A 3 5.93 0.36 -8.87
C PRO A 3 5.48 -0.91 -8.14
N LEU A 4 6.22 -1.33 -7.10
CA LEU A 4 5.90 -2.54 -6.33
C LEU A 4 4.55 -2.46 -5.61
N LEU A 5 4.17 -1.29 -5.05
CA LEU A 5 2.85 -1.11 -4.42
C LEU A 5 1.73 -1.03 -5.47
N GLN A 6 1.97 -0.40 -6.62
CA GLN A 6 0.98 -0.34 -7.70
C GLN A 6 0.73 -1.72 -8.29
N ASP A 7 1.80 -2.47 -8.60
CA ASP A 7 1.69 -3.84 -9.10
C ASP A 7 0.93 -4.74 -8.10
N ALA A 8 1.17 -4.58 -6.80
CA ALA A 8 0.46 -5.32 -5.76
C ALA A 8 -1.03 -4.96 -5.68
N LEU A 9 -1.39 -3.69 -5.90
CA LEU A 9 -2.79 -3.25 -5.94
C LEU A 9 -3.51 -3.68 -7.22
N GLU A 10 -2.83 -3.68 -8.37
CA GLU A 10 -3.39 -4.11 -9.66
C GLU A 10 -3.59 -5.62 -9.75
N SER A 11 -2.62 -6.39 -9.20
CA SER A 11 -2.68 -7.86 -9.18
C SER A 11 -3.40 -8.44 -7.96
N THR A 12 -3.75 -7.59 -7.00
CA THR A 12 -4.26 -7.96 -5.67
C THR A 12 -3.37 -8.99 -4.95
N ASN A 13 -2.08 -9.04 -5.31
CA ASN A 13 -1.12 -9.99 -4.74
C ASN A 13 -0.16 -9.28 -3.79
N PHE A 14 -0.39 -9.49 -2.50
CA PHE A 14 0.40 -8.90 -1.42
C PHE A 14 1.49 -9.82 -0.87
N GLN A 15 1.71 -11.03 -1.43
CA GLN A 15 2.69 -11.98 -0.88
C GLN A 15 4.13 -11.47 -0.88
N ARG A 16 4.46 -10.55 -1.79
CA ARG A 16 5.79 -9.90 -1.84
C ARG A 16 5.95 -8.76 -0.82
N LEU A 17 4.85 -8.37 -0.18
CA LEU A 17 4.74 -7.22 0.71
C LEU A 17 4.46 -7.65 2.15
N ALA A 18 3.58 -8.63 2.32
CA ALA A 18 3.21 -9.21 3.60
C ALA A 18 4.32 -10.10 4.13
N ASP A 19 4.48 -10.10 5.45
CA ASP A 19 5.32 -11.08 6.12
C ASP A 19 4.73 -12.50 5.89
N PRO A 20 5.53 -13.51 5.52
CA PRO A 20 5.03 -14.87 5.28
C PRO A 20 4.32 -15.52 6.49
N ARG A 21 4.54 -15.00 7.70
CA ARG A 21 3.92 -15.48 8.95
C ARG A 21 2.65 -14.70 9.31
N LEU A 22 2.33 -13.64 8.56
CA LEU A 22 1.18 -12.80 8.82
C LEU A 22 -0.04 -13.35 8.09
N GLU A 23 -1.04 -13.78 8.85
CA GLU A 23 -2.39 -13.95 8.32
C GLU A 23 -3.06 -12.59 8.24
N TYR A 24 -3.50 -12.20 7.05
CA TYR A 24 -4.14 -10.91 6.81
C TYR A 24 -5.46 -11.09 6.08
N VAL A 25 -6.39 -10.15 6.31
CA VAL A 25 -7.60 -10.03 5.51
C VAL A 25 -7.27 -9.23 4.25
N GLU A 26 -7.50 -9.82 3.08
CA GLU A 26 -7.12 -9.24 1.78
C GLU A 26 -7.64 -7.80 1.59
N ASN A 27 -8.89 -7.55 1.98
CA ASN A 27 -9.51 -6.22 1.88
C ASN A 27 -8.86 -5.18 2.82
N GLU A 28 -8.40 -5.60 4.00
CA GLU A 28 -7.68 -4.71 4.92
C GLU A 28 -6.26 -4.41 4.41
N MET A 29 -5.59 -5.43 3.87
CA MET A 29 -4.28 -5.28 3.24
C MET A 29 -4.33 -4.34 2.04
N PHE A 30 -5.35 -4.46 1.18
CA PHE A 30 -5.57 -3.56 0.05
C PHE A 30 -5.64 -2.09 0.52
N ARG A 31 -6.46 -1.79 1.53
CA ARG A 31 -6.61 -0.44 2.09
C ARG A 31 -5.32 0.09 2.72
N MET A 32 -4.57 -0.77 3.43
CA MET A 32 -3.27 -0.38 3.99
C MET A 32 -2.25 -0.03 2.90
N VAL A 33 -2.17 -0.86 1.85
CA VAL A 33 -1.25 -0.65 0.73
C VAL A 33 -1.62 0.61 -0.07
N GLU A 34 -2.91 0.87 -0.29
CA GLU A 34 -3.39 2.13 -0.89
C GLU A 34 -2.95 3.35 -0.08
N ALA A 35 -3.20 3.34 1.24
CA ALA A 35 -2.81 4.43 2.12
C ALA A 35 -1.28 4.65 2.08
N ALA A 36 -0.50 3.57 2.15
CA ALA A 36 0.96 3.63 2.05
C ALA A 36 1.41 4.21 0.70
N ALA A 37 0.79 3.79 -0.41
CA ALA A 37 1.09 4.29 -1.75
C ALA A 37 0.80 5.80 -1.89
N ALA A 38 -0.25 6.30 -1.24
CA ALA A 38 -0.56 7.73 -1.20
C ALA A 38 0.49 8.52 -0.39
N CYS A 39 0.94 7.99 0.74
CA CYS A 39 1.92 8.63 1.63
C CYS A 39 3.32 8.79 1.02
N ILE A 40 3.73 7.90 0.10
CA ILE A 40 5.09 7.92 -0.48
C ILE A 40 5.19 8.66 -1.83
N ARG A 41 4.16 9.42 -2.22
CA ARG A 41 4.17 10.17 -3.49
C ARG A 41 5.36 11.13 -3.57
N HIS A 42 5.93 11.29 -4.77
CA HIS A 42 7.11 12.15 -4.95
C HIS A 42 6.86 13.59 -4.50
N SER A 43 5.80 14.22 -5.01
CA SER A 43 5.37 15.54 -4.57
C SER A 43 4.82 15.48 -3.15
N ALA A 44 5.35 16.31 -2.25
CA ALA A 44 4.87 16.45 -0.88
C ALA A 44 3.44 16.97 -0.82
N GLU A 45 3.03 17.81 -1.77
CA GLU A 45 1.67 18.37 -1.86
C GLU A 45 0.61 17.31 -2.19
N LEU A 46 1.01 16.23 -2.84
CA LEU A 46 0.12 15.13 -3.20
C LEU A 46 -0.02 14.07 -2.09
N ARG A 47 0.78 14.17 -1.03
CA ARG A 47 0.72 13.26 0.12
C ARG A 47 -0.43 13.67 1.05
N PRO A 48 -1.16 12.71 1.62
CA PRO A 48 -2.15 13.00 2.64
C PRO A 48 -1.53 13.71 3.86
N ARG A 49 -2.30 14.56 4.54
CA ARG A 49 -1.88 15.17 5.81
C ARG A 49 -2.10 14.16 6.95
N MET A 50 -1.23 14.17 7.95
CA MET A 50 -1.43 13.40 9.18
C MET A 50 -2.63 13.97 9.93
N GLY A 51 -3.66 13.13 10.17
CA GLY A 51 -4.93 13.55 10.76
C GLY A 51 -5.99 13.99 9.75
N GLN A 52 -5.88 13.57 8.48
CA GLN A 52 -7.04 13.53 7.57
C GLN A 52 -8.22 12.75 8.18
#